data_AF-A0A0J7KK61-F1
#
_entry.id   AF-A0A0J7KK61-F1
#
_cell.length_a   1.000
_cell.length_b   1.000
_cell.length_c   1.000
_cell.angle_alpha   90.00
_cell.angle_beta   90.00
_cell.angle_gamma   90.00
#
_symmetry.space_group_name_H-M   'P 1'
#
loop_
_entity.id
_entity.type
_entity.pdbx_description
1 polymer ?
#
loop_
_entity_poly.entity_id
_entity_poly.type
_entity_poly.pdbx_seq_one_letter_code
_entity_poly.pdbx_strand_id
1 'polypeptide(L)'
;MWTILRNTIQMTAQQLSASPASFRKPWISDETWQVILRRREVKNTADQRTYANLSDEIKRRCRKYKEHYIAQICEEIEYPAHHNEF
;
A
#
# COMPACT_ATOMS: atom_id res chain seq x y z
N MET A 1 15.47 -21.03 -29.96
CA MET A 1 14.39 -21.22 -28.95
C MET A 1 14.83 -20.78 -27.55
N TRP A 2 15.99 -21.23 -27.05
CA TRP A 2 16.55 -20.80 -25.75
C TRP A 2 16.75 -19.27 -25.59
N THR A 3 17.19 -18.61 -26.65
CA THR A 3 17.40 -17.15 -26.67
C THR A 3 16.11 -16.36 -26.48
N ILE A 4 15.00 -16.85 -27.05
CA ILE A 4 13.68 -16.23 -26.89
C ILE A 4 13.24 -16.36 -25.43
N LEU A 5 13.29 -17.57 -24.86
CA LEU A 5 12.92 -17.80 -23.47
C LEU A 5 13.74 -16.94 -22.49
N ARG A 6 15.06 -16.88 -22.69
CA ARG A 6 15.97 -16.05 -21.87
C ARG A 6 15.60 -14.58 -21.96
N ASN A 7 15.35 -14.07 -23.16
CA ASN A 7 14.96 -12.69 -23.37
C ASN A 7 13.60 -12.37 -22.74
N THR A 8 12.64 -13.29 -22.84
CA THR A 8 11.33 -13.12 -22.18
C THR A 8 11.48 -13.06 -20.67
N ILE A 9 12.24 -13.98 -20.06
CA ILE A 9 12.51 -13.96 -18.61
C ILE A 9 13.16 -12.63 -18.20
N GLN A 10 14.15 -12.16 -18.96
CA GLN A 10 14.88 -10.95 -18.65
C GLN A 10 14.04 -9.69 -18.83
N MET A 11 13.20 -9.62 -19.86
CA MET A 11 12.25 -8.52 -20.07
C MET A 11 11.19 -8.47 -18.97
N THR A 12 10.60 -9.62 -18.61
CA THR A 12 9.62 -9.69 -17.53
C THR A 12 10.24 -9.29 -16.18
N ALA A 13 11.47 -9.75 -15.90
CA ALA A 13 12.19 -9.36 -14.70
C ALA A 13 12.47 -7.85 -14.66
N GLN A 14 12.89 -7.26 -15.78
CA GLN A 14 13.11 -5.82 -15.90
C GLN A 14 11.81 -5.03 -15.68
N GLN A 15 10.69 -5.48 -16.26
CA GLN A 15 9.37 -4.86 -16.07
C GLN A 15 8.92 -4.91 -14.60
N LEU A 16 9.11 -6.05 -13.93
CA LEU A 16 8.78 -6.18 -12.51
C LEU A 16 9.71 -5.36 -11.60
N SER A 17 11.00 -5.25 -11.95
CA SER A 17 11.96 -4.41 -11.19
C SER A 17 11.81 -2.91 -11.46
N ALA A 18 11.26 -2.53 -12.62
CA ALA A 18 11.02 -1.14 -13.00
C ALA A 18 9.74 -0.58 -12.37
N SER A 19 8.84 -1.44 -11.90
CA SER A 19 7.79 -1.00 -10.99
C SER A 19 8.44 -0.80 -9.62
N PRO A 20 8.62 0.44 -9.14
CA PRO A 20 9.06 0.62 -7.77
C PRO A 20 8.02 -0.09 -6.92
N ALA A 21 8.40 -1.20 -6.26
CA ALA A 21 7.57 -1.77 -5.23
C ALA A 21 7.21 -0.61 -4.31
N SER A 22 5.94 -0.18 -4.33
CA SER A 22 5.57 0.98 -3.55
C SER A 22 5.91 0.60 -2.13
N PHE A 23 6.91 1.27 -1.54
CA PHE A 23 7.28 1.03 -0.14
C PHE A 23 6.06 1.20 0.80
N ARG A 24 5.04 1.86 0.26
CA ARG A 24 3.70 2.03 0.78
C ARG A 24 2.83 0.80 0.53
N LYS A 25 2.14 0.37 1.59
CA LYS A 25 1.12 -0.69 1.53
C LYS A 25 -0.09 -0.22 0.72
N PRO A 26 -0.78 -1.13 0.00
CA PRO A 26 -1.91 -0.77 -0.89
C PRO A 26 -3.05 -0.02 -0.18
N TRP A 27 -3.29 -0.33 1.09
CA TRP A 27 -4.35 0.27 1.90
C TRP A 27 -3.99 1.63 2.51
N ILE A 28 -2.77 2.12 2.37
CA ILE A 28 -2.44 3.48 2.80
C ILE A 28 -2.93 4.42 1.70
N SER A 29 -3.77 5.41 2.04
CA SER A 29 -4.25 6.44 1.09
C SER A 29 -3.20 7.54 0.84
N ASP A 30 -3.37 8.32 -0.24
CA ASP A 30 -2.42 9.38 -0.60
C ASP A 30 -2.39 10.48 0.47
N GLU A 31 -3.56 10.79 1.02
CA GLU A 31 -3.70 11.75 2.11
C GLU A 31 -3.00 11.24 3.37
N THR A 32 -3.09 9.94 3.68
CA THR A 32 -2.39 9.34 4.83
C THR A 32 -0.89 9.36 4.61
N TRP A 33 -0.44 9.13 3.37
CA TRP A 33 0.97 9.21 3.00
C TRP A 33 1.53 10.63 3.20
N GLN A 34 0.79 11.67 2.82
CA GLN A 34 1.19 13.05 3.08
C GLN A 34 1.39 13.35 4.57
N VAL A 35 0.53 12.82 5.45
CA VAL A 35 0.71 12.96 6.91
C VAL A 35 1.96 12.23 7.40
N ILE A 36 2.27 11.05 6.84
CA ILE A 36 3.51 10.32 7.16
C ILE A 36 4.74 11.13 6.74
N LEU A 37 4.73 11.74 5.54
CA LEU A 37 5.80 12.60 5.07
C LEU A 37 5.96 13.81 5.98
N ARG A 38 4.87 14.48 6.31
CA ARG A 38 4.90 15.63 7.23
C ARG A 38 5.51 15.24 8.59
N ARG A 39 5.13 14.10 9.15
CA ARG A 39 5.72 13.58 10.41
C ARG A 39 7.23 13.37 10.30
N ARG A 40 7.73 12.89 9.16
CA ARG A 40 9.18 12.68 8.95
C ARG A 40 9.94 14.00 8.98
N GLU A 41 9.37 15.07 8.45
CA GLU A 41 9.97 16.42 8.50
C GLU A 41 10.10 16.92 9.94
N VAL A 42 9.08 16.70 10.77
CA VAL A 42 9.06 17.19 12.17
C VAL A 42 9.89 16.32 13.12
N LYS A 43 10.27 15.09 12.73
CA LYS A 43 10.92 14.10 13.60
C LYS A 43 12.20 14.61 14.29
N ASN A 44 13.00 15.39 13.58
CA ASN A 44 14.28 15.91 14.07
C ASN A 44 14.17 17.34 14.61
N THR A 45 12.95 17.85 14.79
CA THR A 45 12.71 19.17 15.36
C THR A 45 12.38 19.07 16.84
N ALA A 46 12.45 20.20 17.56
CA ALA A 46 12.04 20.26 18.96
C ALA A 46 10.50 20.21 19.15
N ASP A 47 9.72 20.20 18.07
CA ASP A 47 8.26 20.21 18.11
C ASP A 47 7.66 18.80 18.32
N GLN A 48 7.83 18.31 19.56
CA GLN A 48 7.33 17.02 19.99
C GLN A 48 5.79 16.93 19.98
N ARG A 49 5.10 18.05 20.20
CA ARG A 49 3.63 18.08 20.21
C ARG A 49 3.07 17.83 18.83
N THR A 50 3.59 18.50 17.80
CA THR A 50 3.18 18.27 16.42
C THR A 50 3.52 16.85 15.98
N TYR A 51 4.68 16.33 16.35
CA TYR A 51 5.05 14.94 16.06
C TYR A 51 4.08 13.92 16.69
N ALA A 52 3.68 14.12 17.95
CA ALA A 52 2.71 13.27 18.63
C ALA A 52 1.34 13.31 17.94
N ASN A 53 0.83 14.53 17.66
CA ASN A 53 -0.45 14.72 16.97
C ASN A 53 -0.47 14.02 15.60
N LEU A 54 0.59 14.19 14.79
CA LEU A 54 0.72 13.52 13.50
C LEU A 54 0.80 12.00 13.65
N SER A 55 1.47 11.50 14.69
CA SER A 55 1.56 10.06 14.95
C SER A 55 0.18 9.46 15.24
N ASP A 56 -0.64 10.15 16.04
CA ASP A 56 -1.99 9.67 16.38
C ASP A 56 -2.96 9.80 15.20
N GLU A 57 -2.82 10.85 14.40
CA GLU A 57 -3.57 11.00 13.15
C GLU A 57 -3.27 9.86 12.17
N ILE A 58 -1.98 9.50 11.99
CA ILE A 58 -1.57 8.36 11.16
C ILE A 58 -2.19 7.06 11.67
N LYS A 59 -2.15 6.80 12.99
CA LYS A 59 -2.76 5.59 13.57
C LYS A 59 -4.25 5.51 13.27
N ARG A 60 -4.99 6.62 13.48
CA ARG A 60 -6.43 6.69 13.23
C ARG A 60 -6.77 6.42 11.76
N ARG A 61 -6.06 7.06 10.83
CA ARG A 61 -6.26 6.84 9.38
C ARG A 61 -5.92 5.41 8.97
N CYS A 62 -4.74 4.92 9.35
CA CYS A 62 -4.30 3.58 9.00
C CYS A 62 -5.27 2.50 9.49
N ARG A 63 -5.84 2.65 10.70
CA ARG A 63 -6.86 1.74 11.21
C ARG A 63 -8.08 1.71 10.30
N LYS A 64 -8.66 2.89 10.00
CA LYS A 64 -9.84 3.01 9.14
C LYS A 64 -9.62 2.42 7.74
N TYR A 65 -8.53 2.80 7.07
CA TYR A 65 -8.28 2.33 5.71
C TYR A 65 -7.93 0.84 5.66
N LYS A 66 -7.24 0.31 6.67
CA LYS A 66 -6.96 -1.13 6.75
C LYS A 66 -8.24 -1.93 6.97
N GLU A 67 -9.15 -1.48 7.83
CA GLU A 67 -10.47 -2.11 8.03
C GLU A 67 -11.27 -2.13 6.72
N HIS A 68 -11.34 -1.00 6.02
CA HIS A 68 -12.02 -0.91 4.72
C HIS A 68 -11.40 -1.83 3.66
N TYR A 69 -10.06 -1.86 3.58
CA TYR A 69 -9.36 -2.71 2.63
C TYR A 69 -9.62 -4.20 2.88
N ILE A 70 -9.65 -4.63 4.14
CA ILE A 70 -10.00 -6.01 4.49
C ILE A 70 -11.45 -6.31 4.12
N ALA A 71 -12.39 -5.41 4.44
CA ALA A 71 -13.81 -5.58 4.10
C ALA A 71 -14.02 -5.73 2.59
N GLN A 72 -13.35 -4.92 1.78
CA GLN A 72 -13.41 -5.01 0.32
C GLN A 72 -12.87 -6.35 -0.18
N ILE A 73 -11.75 -6.84 0.35
CA ILE A 73 -11.22 -8.16 -0.02
C ILE A 73 -12.21 -9.27 0.35
N CYS A 74 -12.83 -9.20 1.52
CA CYS A 74 -13.85 -10.18 1.93
C CYS A 74 -15.03 -10.18 0.95
N GLU A 75 -15.54 -9.00 0.59
CA GLU A 75 -16.62 -8.86 -0.40
C GLU A 75 -16.21 -9.43 -1.77
N GLU A 76 -15.00 -9.14 -2.24
CA GLU A 76 -14.45 -9.68 -3.50
C GLU A 76 -14.31 -11.21 -3.49
N ILE A 77 -14.07 -11.83 -2.33
CA ILE A 77 -13.96 -13.29 -2.19
C ILE A 77 -15.35 -13.95 -2.08
N GLU A 78 -16.29 -13.29 -1.42
CA GLU A 78 -17.66 -13.80 -1.22
C GLU A 78 -18.50 -13.70 -2.50
N TYR A 79 -18.26 -12.68 -3.34
CA TYR A 79 -19.04 -12.44 -4.56
C TYR A 79 -18.95 -13.60 -5.60
N PRO A 80 -17.76 -14.19 -5.89
CA PRO A 80 -17.64 -15.37 -6.75
C PRO A 80 -18.21 -16.65 -6.13
N ALA A 81 -18.23 -16.78 -4.80
CA ALA A 81 -18.77 -17.96 -4.12
C ALA A 81 -20.28 -18.10 -4.33
N HIS A 82 -21.01 -16.98 -4.46
CA HIS A 82 -22.45 -16.97 -4.72
C HIS A 82 -22.85 -17.12 -6.20
N HIS A 83 -21.92 -17.04 -7.15
CA HIS A 83 -22.22 -17.20 -8.60
C HIS A 83 -21.87 -18.58 -9.17
N ASN A 84 -21.15 -19.42 -8.43
CA ASN A 84 -20.84 -20.80 -8.82
C ASN A 84 -21.82 -21.85 -8.26
N GLU A 85 -22.96 -21.42 -7.69
CA GLU A 85 -24.02 -22.32 -7.20
C GLU A 85 -25.16 -22.57 -8.22
N PHE A 86 -24.94 -22.29 -9.51
CA PHE A 86 -25.87 -22.65 -10.60
C PHE A 86 -25.21 -23.48 -11.70
#